data_AF-Q9ACR0-F1
#
_entry.id   AF-Q9ACR0-F1
#
_cell.length_a   1.000
_cell.length_b   1.000
_cell.length_c   1.000
_cell.angle_alpha   90.00
_cell.angle_beta   90.00
_cell.angle_gamma   90.00
#
_symmetry.space_group_name_H-M   'P 1'
#
loop_
_entity.id
_entity.type
_entity.pdbx_description
1 polymer ?
#
loop_
_entity_poly.entity_id
_entity_poly.type
_entity_poly.pdbx_seq_one_letter_code
_entity_poly.pdbx_strand_id
1 'polypeptide(L)'
;MLDQVAERAQKEGSIGKAGIGALLLFKRLRADTPWARALMATADADVRRATAAATAAVRDTALSLSDAARAGRAALAGLPGFTRGDALASTVLTAAAPHRMAVYDRRAHAGLRSLGIPLSNASGRYSRYIAALDHLLTRAPSPACAWTPRDLDIALYCLPPDTASA
;
A
#
# COMPACT_ATOMS: atom_id res chain seq x y z
N MET A 1 14.45 1.41 -4.38
CA MET A 1 14.16 0.41 -3.33
C MET A 1 12.82 -0.26 -3.56
N LEU A 2 11.71 0.48 -3.71
CA LEU A 2 10.40 -0.10 -4.01
C LEU A 2 10.44 -0.98 -5.28
N ASP A 3 10.99 -0.47 -6.38
CA ASP A 3 11.04 -1.19 -7.66
C ASP A 3 11.88 -2.47 -7.59
N GLN A 4 13.02 -2.42 -6.91
CA GLN A 4 13.87 -3.60 -6.69
C GLN A 4 13.16 -4.69 -5.89
N VAL A 5 12.38 -4.31 -4.86
CA VAL A 5 11.57 -5.28 -4.10
C VAL A 5 10.42 -5.79 -4.97
N ALA A 6 9.83 -4.93 -5.81
CA ALA A 6 8.77 -5.33 -6.71
C ALA A 6 9.24 -6.35 -7.76
N GLU A 7 10.40 -6.13 -8.39
CA GLU A 7 11.00 -7.08 -9.33
C GLU A 7 11.23 -8.46 -8.70
N ARG A 8 11.73 -8.49 -7.44
CA ARG A 8 11.90 -9.75 -6.71
C ARG A 8 10.56 -10.39 -6.36
N ALA A 9 9.60 -9.61 -5.87
CA ALA A 9 8.25 -10.09 -5.56
C ALA A 9 7.54 -10.63 -6.81
N GLN A 10 7.81 -10.08 -8.00
CA GLN A 10 7.31 -10.61 -9.27
C GLN A 10 7.86 -12.01 -9.55
N LYS A 11 9.16 -12.22 -9.35
CA LYS A 11 9.84 -13.51 -9.57
C LYS A 11 9.50 -14.56 -8.50
N GLU A 12 9.46 -14.16 -7.23
CA GLU A 12 9.34 -15.07 -6.08
C GLU A 12 7.89 -15.27 -5.59
N GLY A 13 6.96 -14.42 -6.02
CA GLY A 13 5.57 -14.44 -5.57
C GLY A 13 5.36 -14.09 -4.09
N SER A 14 6.42 -13.70 -3.36
CA SER A 14 6.39 -13.36 -1.94
C SER A 14 7.44 -12.30 -1.60
N ILE A 15 7.38 -11.74 -0.38
CA ILE A 15 8.33 -10.75 0.11
C ILE A 15 8.85 -11.23 1.47
N GLY A 16 10.12 -11.63 1.54
CA GLY A 16 10.77 -12.01 2.80
C GLY A 16 11.14 -10.82 3.69
N LYS A 17 11.69 -11.10 4.88
CA LYS A 17 12.07 -10.06 5.86
C LYS A 17 13.01 -9.00 5.31
N ALA A 18 13.99 -9.40 4.49
CA ALA A 18 14.93 -8.47 3.86
C ALA A 18 14.21 -7.48 2.92
N GLY A 19 13.21 -7.95 2.17
CA GLY A 19 12.37 -7.10 1.34
C GLY A 19 11.55 -6.13 2.19
N ILE A 20 10.93 -6.60 3.26
CA ILE A 20 10.20 -5.73 4.21
C ILE A 20 11.15 -4.68 4.83
N GLY A 21 12.37 -5.06 5.19
CA GLY A 21 13.41 -4.14 5.69
C GLY A 21 13.74 -3.03 4.70
N ALA A 22 13.94 -3.36 3.42
CA ALA A 22 14.15 -2.37 2.36
C ALA A 22 12.94 -1.43 2.19
N LEU A 23 11.72 -1.94 2.32
CA LEU A 23 10.50 -1.14 2.25
C LEU A 23 10.32 -0.22 3.47
N LEU A 24 10.78 -0.62 4.65
CA LEU A 24 10.81 0.25 5.83
C LEU A 24 11.74 1.44 5.61
N LEU A 25 12.93 1.21 5.04
CA LEU A 25 13.87 2.27 4.69
C LEU A 25 13.27 3.22 3.65
N PHE A 26 12.67 2.67 2.59
CA PHE A 26 11.95 3.45 1.57
C PHE A 26 10.89 4.36 2.20
N LYS A 27 10.09 3.83 3.13
CA LYS A 27 9.02 4.60 3.80
C LYS A 27 9.52 5.45 4.97
N ARG A 28 10.83 5.43 5.26
CA ARG A 28 11.47 6.11 6.41
C ARG A 28 10.80 5.77 7.74
N LEU A 29 10.37 4.52 7.88
CA LEU A 29 9.72 4.03 9.10
C LEU A 29 10.78 3.65 10.15
N ARG A 30 10.44 3.90 11.41
CA ARG A 30 11.29 3.55 12.56
C ARG A 30 11.39 2.04 12.71
N ALA A 31 12.61 1.52 12.62
CA ALA A 31 12.93 0.10 12.83
C ALA A 31 13.24 -0.23 14.30
N ASP A 32 13.39 0.78 15.17
CA ASP A 32 13.64 0.65 16.60
C ASP A 32 12.35 0.51 17.43
N THR A 33 11.40 -0.27 16.89
CA THR A 33 10.07 -0.44 17.50
C THR A 33 9.87 -1.88 17.98
N PRO A 34 9.01 -2.12 18.99
CA PRO A 34 8.74 -3.47 19.48
C PRO A 34 8.23 -4.42 18.38
N TRP A 35 7.39 -3.92 17.47
CA TRP A 35 6.87 -4.72 16.36
C TRP A 35 7.97 -5.10 15.36
N ALA A 36 8.96 -4.23 15.13
CA ALA A 36 10.08 -4.53 14.22
C ALA A 36 10.97 -5.64 14.80
N ARG A 37 11.23 -5.61 16.12
CA ARG A 37 11.93 -6.70 16.80
C ARG A 37 11.16 -8.03 16.70
N ALA A 38 9.86 -8.00 16.95
CA ALA A 38 9.00 -9.18 16.82
C ALA A 38 8.96 -9.72 15.38
N LEU A 39 8.94 -8.82 14.38
CA LEU A 39 9.00 -9.22 12.97
C LEU A 39 10.34 -9.90 12.64
N MET A 40 11.46 -9.39 13.16
CA MET A 40 12.77 -10.02 12.95
C MET A 40 12.90 -11.38 13.64
N ALA A 41 12.23 -11.57 14.78
CA ALA A 41 12.12 -12.84 15.46
C ALA A 41 11.17 -13.84 14.77
N THR A 42 10.31 -13.39 13.85
CA THR A 42 9.41 -14.26 13.10
C THR A 42 10.21 -15.07 12.06
N ALA A 43 9.90 -16.36 11.89
CA ALA A 43 10.58 -17.18 10.86
C ALA A 43 10.35 -16.58 9.47
N ASP A 44 11.38 -16.59 8.60
CA ASP A 44 11.25 -15.99 7.26
C ASP A 44 10.21 -16.73 6.42
N ALA A 45 10.06 -18.03 6.63
CA ALA A 45 9.03 -18.85 6.01
C ALA A 45 7.60 -18.36 6.33
N ASP A 46 7.34 -17.96 7.58
CA ASP A 46 6.02 -17.44 7.98
C ASP A 46 5.73 -16.08 7.36
N VAL A 47 6.76 -15.21 7.30
CA VAL A 47 6.68 -13.91 6.62
C VAL A 47 6.41 -14.10 5.12
N ARG A 48 7.13 -15.01 4.48
CA ARG A 48 6.94 -15.35 3.06
C ARG A 48 5.56 -15.94 2.80
N ARG A 49 5.06 -16.82 3.67
CA ARG A 49 3.71 -17.41 3.54
C ARG A 49 2.63 -16.32 3.57
N ALA A 50 2.69 -15.41 4.55
CA ALA A 50 1.70 -14.33 4.67
C ALA A 50 1.79 -13.34 3.49
N THR A 51 3.01 -12.97 3.07
CA THR A 51 3.19 -12.07 1.92
C THR A 51 2.89 -12.73 0.58
N ALA A 52 3.02 -14.05 0.46
CA ALA A 52 2.57 -14.80 -0.72
C ALA A 52 1.05 -14.74 -0.87
N ALA A 53 0.31 -15.01 0.21
CA ALA A 53 -1.15 -14.88 0.22
C ALA A 53 -1.59 -13.45 -0.10
N ALA A 54 -0.89 -12.45 0.45
CA ALA A 54 -1.14 -11.05 0.15
C ALA A 54 -0.86 -10.71 -1.34
N THR A 55 0.24 -11.24 -1.89
CA THR A 55 0.64 -11.04 -3.28
C THR A 55 -0.37 -11.66 -4.25
N ALA A 56 -0.81 -12.89 -3.98
CA ALA A 56 -1.85 -13.54 -4.76
C ALA A 56 -3.13 -12.70 -4.78
N ALA A 57 -3.58 -12.22 -3.62
CA ALA A 57 -4.78 -11.41 -3.51
C ALA A 57 -4.71 -10.08 -4.30
N VAL A 58 -3.58 -9.36 -4.26
CA VAL A 58 -3.46 -8.08 -4.99
C VAL A 58 -3.19 -8.22 -6.48
N ARG A 59 -2.78 -9.41 -6.92
CA ARG A 59 -2.57 -9.73 -8.35
C ARG A 59 -3.80 -10.33 -9.01
N ASP A 60 -4.77 -10.81 -8.25
CA ASP A 60 -6.00 -11.42 -8.79
C ASP A 60 -6.82 -10.40 -9.58
N THR A 61 -6.86 -10.54 -10.91
CA THR A 61 -7.59 -9.65 -11.83
C THR A 61 -9.09 -9.88 -11.85
N ALA A 62 -9.58 -10.96 -11.21
CA ALA A 62 -11.01 -11.16 -11.02
C ALA A 62 -11.57 -10.26 -9.89
N LEU A 63 -10.71 -9.77 -9.00
CA LEU A 63 -11.10 -8.87 -7.91
C LEU A 63 -11.03 -7.39 -8.34
N SER A 64 -12.00 -6.60 -7.86
CA SER A 64 -11.88 -5.14 -7.86
C SER A 64 -10.61 -4.71 -7.13
N LEU A 65 -10.03 -3.56 -7.47
CA LEU A 65 -8.83 -3.06 -6.79
C LEU A 65 -9.06 -2.93 -5.27
N SER A 66 -10.27 -2.50 -4.87
CA SER A 66 -10.63 -2.33 -3.46
C SER A 66 -10.75 -3.65 -2.69
N ASP A 67 -11.26 -4.71 -3.32
CA ASP A 67 -11.40 -6.03 -2.71
C ASP A 67 -10.04 -6.75 -2.65
N ALA A 68 -9.26 -6.63 -3.72
CA ALA A 68 -7.86 -7.08 -3.77
C ALA A 68 -7.04 -6.43 -2.64
N ALA A 69 -7.18 -5.10 -2.43
CA ALA A 69 -6.54 -4.38 -1.35
C ALA A 69 -7.03 -4.84 0.05
N ARG A 70 -8.32 -5.13 0.21
CA ARG A 70 -8.90 -5.65 1.45
C ARG A 70 -8.33 -7.03 1.78
N ALA A 71 -8.37 -7.95 0.82
CA ALA A 71 -7.89 -9.31 0.96
C ALA A 71 -6.38 -9.36 1.22
N GLY A 72 -5.59 -8.61 0.43
CA GLY A 72 -4.15 -8.48 0.63
C GLY A 72 -3.80 -7.92 2.02
N ARG A 73 -4.57 -6.93 2.49
CA ARG A 73 -4.37 -6.38 3.83
C ARG A 73 -4.69 -7.37 4.94
N ALA A 74 -5.77 -8.14 4.78
CA ALA A 74 -6.18 -9.17 5.73
C ALA A 74 -5.14 -10.29 5.83
N ALA A 75 -4.55 -10.72 4.71
CA ALA A 75 -3.49 -11.72 4.68
C ALA A 75 -2.24 -11.32 5.49
N LEU A 76 -1.95 -10.01 5.57
CA LEU A 76 -0.82 -9.50 6.36
C LEU A 76 -1.14 -9.33 7.85
N ALA A 77 -2.40 -9.38 8.28
CA ALA A 77 -2.82 -8.96 9.63
C ALA A 77 -2.17 -9.73 10.79
N GLY A 78 -1.77 -10.99 10.54
CA GLY A 78 -1.09 -11.84 11.52
C GLY A 78 0.39 -11.55 11.71
N LEU A 79 1.03 -10.74 10.85
CA LEU A 79 2.44 -10.40 10.99
C LEU A 79 2.67 -9.22 11.95
N PRO A 80 3.73 -9.25 12.77
CA PRO A 80 4.11 -8.09 13.58
C PRO A 80 4.35 -6.85 12.73
N GLY A 81 3.78 -5.71 13.13
CA GLY A 81 3.85 -4.45 12.38
C GLY A 81 2.74 -4.26 11.35
N PHE A 82 1.93 -5.29 11.13
CA PHE A 82 0.78 -5.28 10.22
C PHE A 82 -0.54 -5.43 10.97
N THR A 83 -0.63 -5.13 12.27
CA THR A 83 -1.93 -5.10 12.94
C THR A 83 -2.61 -3.74 12.80
N ARG A 84 -1.82 -2.65 12.83
CA ARG A 84 -2.32 -1.28 12.84
C ARG A 84 -1.58 -0.42 11.81
N GLY A 85 -2.28 0.58 11.29
CA GLY A 85 -1.76 1.48 10.28
C GLY A 85 -1.67 0.84 8.89
N ASP A 86 -1.55 1.70 7.89
CA ASP A 86 -1.59 1.31 6.48
C ASP A 86 -0.26 1.57 5.76
N ALA A 87 0.67 2.34 6.35
CA ALA A 87 1.90 2.74 5.66
C ALA A 87 2.78 1.53 5.25
N LEU A 88 3.10 0.64 6.19
CA LEU A 88 3.91 -0.55 5.88
C LEU A 88 3.15 -1.53 4.98
N ALA A 89 1.90 -1.85 5.34
CA ALA A 89 1.08 -2.79 4.61
C ALA A 89 0.87 -2.35 3.15
N SER A 90 0.47 -1.10 2.91
CA SER A 90 0.31 -0.57 1.56
C SER A 90 1.60 -0.58 0.75
N THR A 91 2.76 -0.33 1.38
CA THR A 91 4.07 -0.41 0.71
C THR A 91 4.37 -1.84 0.26
N VAL A 92 4.11 -2.84 1.10
CA VAL A 92 4.26 -4.27 0.75
C VAL A 92 3.32 -4.65 -0.38
N LEU A 93 2.04 -4.25 -0.31
CA LEU A 93 1.05 -4.55 -1.34
C LEU A 93 1.37 -3.84 -2.67
N THR A 94 1.93 -2.63 -2.62
CA THR A 94 2.43 -1.90 -3.80
C THR A 94 3.63 -2.59 -4.43
N ALA A 95 4.59 -3.04 -3.63
CA ALA A 95 5.71 -3.83 -4.15
C ALA A 95 5.20 -5.13 -4.81
N ALA A 96 4.18 -5.77 -4.24
CA ALA A 96 3.61 -7.00 -4.77
C ALA A 96 2.86 -6.81 -6.10
N ALA A 97 2.17 -5.67 -6.29
CA ALA A 97 1.44 -5.34 -7.52
C ALA A 97 1.54 -3.84 -7.87
N PRO A 98 2.68 -3.37 -8.42
CA PRO A 98 2.95 -1.94 -8.62
C PRO A 98 1.95 -1.19 -9.49
N HIS A 99 1.34 -1.89 -10.44
CA HIS A 99 0.36 -1.30 -11.37
C HIS A 99 -1.07 -1.31 -10.85
N ARG A 100 -1.33 -1.95 -9.69
CA ARG A 100 -2.68 -2.13 -9.13
C ARG A 100 -2.86 -1.53 -7.75
N MET A 101 -1.76 -1.35 -7.04
CA MET A 101 -1.75 -0.89 -5.66
C MET A 101 -1.00 0.43 -5.53
N ALA A 102 -1.24 1.13 -4.43
CA ALA A 102 -0.69 2.44 -4.15
C ALA A 102 -0.16 2.51 -2.72
N VAL A 103 0.84 3.36 -2.48
CA VAL A 103 1.39 3.52 -1.14
C VAL A 103 0.51 4.51 -0.39
N TYR A 104 -0.03 4.10 0.74
CA TYR A 104 -0.77 4.99 1.61
C TYR A 104 0.20 5.99 2.27
N ASP A 105 -0.13 7.28 2.13
CA ASP A 105 0.55 8.37 2.79
C ASP A 105 -0.47 9.38 3.35
N ARG A 106 -0.15 10.00 4.48
CA ARG A 106 -1.02 11.03 5.07
C ARG A 106 -1.16 12.25 4.16
N ARG A 107 -0.12 12.57 3.39
CA ARG A 107 -0.17 13.67 2.42
C ARG A 107 -1.06 13.35 1.23
N ALA A 108 -0.96 12.15 0.66
CA ALA A 108 -1.86 11.71 -0.42
C ALA A 108 -3.32 11.63 0.06
N HIS A 109 -3.56 11.16 1.30
CA HIS A 109 -4.88 11.25 1.93
C HIS A 109 -5.34 12.72 2.03
N ALA A 110 -4.49 13.64 2.51
CA ALA A 110 -4.83 15.05 2.55
C ALA A 110 -5.19 15.61 1.15
N GLY A 111 -4.49 15.18 0.10
CA GLY A 111 -4.82 15.50 -1.28
C GLY A 111 -6.20 14.99 -1.71
N LEU A 112 -6.61 13.77 -1.34
CA LEU A 112 -7.98 13.31 -1.59
C LEU A 112 -9.02 14.20 -0.89
N ARG A 113 -8.73 14.61 0.34
CA ARG A 113 -9.62 15.49 1.09
C ARG A 113 -9.74 16.88 0.46
N SER A 114 -8.66 17.47 -0.06
CA SER A 114 -8.74 18.75 -0.78
C SER A 114 -9.52 18.65 -2.10
N LEU A 115 -9.65 17.44 -2.66
CA LEU A 115 -10.54 17.16 -3.79
C LEU A 115 -11.99 16.87 -3.35
N GLY A 116 -12.34 17.07 -2.08
CA GLY A 116 -13.68 16.80 -1.54
C GLY A 116 -13.98 15.33 -1.29
N ILE A 117 -12.96 14.45 -1.23
CA ILE A 117 -13.12 13.01 -1.01
C ILE A 117 -12.56 12.62 0.38
N PRO A 118 -13.35 12.78 1.46
CA PRO A 118 -12.90 12.42 2.79
C PRO A 118 -12.86 10.89 2.97
N LEU A 119 -11.82 10.39 3.65
CA LEU A 119 -11.73 8.99 4.04
C LEU A 119 -11.85 8.84 5.55
N SER A 120 -12.75 7.96 6.01
CA SER A 120 -12.88 7.67 7.43
C SER A 120 -11.67 6.91 8.00
N ASN A 121 -11.34 7.21 9.26
CA ASN A 121 -10.28 6.53 10.02
C ASN A 121 -10.68 5.14 10.55
N ALA A 122 -11.89 4.65 10.23
CA ALA A 122 -12.35 3.32 10.61
C ALA A 122 -11.47 2.20 10.01
N SER A 123 -11.63 0.96 10.50
CA SER A 123 -11.00 -0.23 9.91
C SER A 123 -11.29 -0.31 8.40
N GLY A 124 -10.36 -0.88 7.63
CA GLY A 124 -10.49 -0.97 6.17
C GLY A 124 -10.16 0.31 5.39
N ARG A 125 -9.49 1.28 6.02
CA ARG A 125 -9.10 2.56 5.38
C ARG A 125 -8.29 2.37 4.10
N TYR A 126 -7.34 1.44 4.07
CA TYR A 126 -6.56 1.18 2.84
C TYR A 126 -7.42 0.71 1.66
N SER A 127 -8.40 -0.18 1.88
CA SER A 127 -9.33 -0.61 0.83
C SER A 127 -10.17 0.57 0.32
N ARG A 128 -10.68 1.43 1.22
CA ARG A 128 -11.39 2.67 0.82
C ARG A 128 -10.50 3.66 0.07
N TYR A 129 -9.23 3.77 0.47
CA TYR A 129 -8.24 4.59 -0.22
C TYR A 129 -8.05 4.12 -1.66
N ILE A 130 -7.83 2.82 -1.87
CA ILE A 130 -7.70 2.24 -3.21
C ILE A 130 -8.99 2.42 -4.03
N ALA A 131 -10.17 2.25 -3.42
CA ALA A 131 -11.45 2.52 -4.09
C ALA A 131 -11.57 3.99 -4.54
N ALA A 132 -11.11 4.94 -3.74
CA ALA A 132 -11.11 6.36 -4.12
C ALA A 132 -10.16 6.65 -5.30
N LEU A 133 -8.98 6.02 -5.32
CA LEU A 133 -8.05 6.15 -6.45
C LEU A 133 -8.62 5.56 -7.73
N ASP A 134 -9.20 4.36 -7.66
CA ASP A 134 -9.83 3.69 -8.79
C ASP A 134 -10.99 4.53 -9.36
N HIS A 135 -11.81 5.09 -8.48
CA HIS A 135 -12.90 5.99 -8.85
C HIS A 135 -12.45 7.27 -9.58
N LEU A 136 -11.28 7.81 -9.21
CA LEU A 136 -10.69 8.95 -9.89
C LEU A 136 -10.10 8.55 -11.25
N LEU A 137 -9.38 7.42 -11.32
CA LEU A 137 -8.76 6.92 -12.55
C LEU A 137 -9.78 6.58 -13.63
N THR A 138 -10.92 5.96 -13.27
CA THR A 138 -12.02 5.65 -14.22
C THR A 138 -12.62 6.88 -14.90
N ARG A 139 -12.37 8.08 -14.38
CA ARG A 139 -12.86 9.36 -14.93
C ARG A 139 -11.74 10.30 -15.33
N ALA A 140 -10.49 9.84 -15.25
CA ALA A 140 -9.35 10.69 -15.49
C ALA A 140 -9.29 11.06 -16.99
N PRO A 141 -9.09 12.35 -17.33
CA PRO A 141 -8.90 12.76 -18.72
C PRO A 141 -7.52 12.31 -19.22
N SER A 142 -7.31 12.33 -20.54
CA SER A 142 -5.97 12.15 -21.11
C SER A 142 -5.02 13.26 -20.64
N PRO A 143 -3.76 12.96 -20.25
CA PRO A 143 -3.11 11.63 -20.28
C PRO A 143 -3.30 10.78 -19.01
N ALA A 144 -3.98 11.30 -17.98
CA ALA A 144 -4.17 10.64 -16.69
C ALA A 144 -5.04 9.36 -16.76
N CYS A 145 -5.80 9.15 -17.84
CA CYS A 145 -6.51 7.89 -18.08
C CYS A 145 -5.58 6.65 -18.18
N ALA A 146 -4.28 6.85 -18.45
CA ALA A 146 -3.28 5.77 -18.50
C ALA A 146 -2.54 5.57 -17.16
N TRP A 147 -2.84 6.37 -16.14
CA TRP A 147 -2.16 6.31 -14.85
C TRP A 147 -2.54 5.07 -14.04
N THR A 148 -1.58 4.56 -13.29
CA THR A 148 -1.82 3.55 -12.27
C THR A 148 -2.29 4.20 -10.96
N PRO A 149 -2.85 3.42 -10.01
CA PRO A 149 -3.10 3.92 -8.66
C PRO A 149 -1.85 4.53 -8.01
N ARG A 150 -0.66 4.00 -8.33
CA ARG A 150 0.60 4.52 -7.83
C ARG A 150 0.91 5.91 -8.39
N ASP A 151 0.70 6.14 -9.68
CA ASP A 151 0.93 7.44 -10.31
C ASP A 151 -0.02 8.50 -9.73
N LEU A 152 -1.29 8.14 -9.57
CA LEU A 152 -2.28 9.03 -8.96
C LEU A 152 -1.94 9.33 -7.49
N ASP A 153 -1.44 8.35 -6.71
CA ASP A 153 -1.02 8.59 -5.32
C ASP A 153 0.12 9.62 -5.24
N ILE A 154 1.06 9.55 -6.18
CA ILE A 154 2.19 10.47 -6.24
C ILE A 154 1.71 11.87 -6.58
N ALA A 155 0.78 12.00 -7.53
CA ALA A 155 0.15 13.27 -7.88
C ALA A 155 -0.57 13.88 -6.66
N LEU A 156 -1.36 13.09 -5.93
CA LEU A 156 -2.06 13.54 -4.72
C LEU A 156 -1.09 13.95 -3.61
N TYR A 157 0.03 13.26 -3.44
CA TYR A 157 1.07 13.61 -2.47
C TYR A 157 1.68 15.00 -2.74
N CYS A 158 1.80 15.35 -4.02
CA CYS A 158 2.37 16.62 -4.50
C CYS A 158 1.39 17.79 -4.46
N LEU A 159 0.10 17.56 -4.21
CA LEU A 159 -0.86 18.66 -4.06
C LEU A 159 -0.47 19.55 -2.88
N PRO A 160 -0.63 20.88 -3.01
CA PRO A 160 -0.46 21.77 -1.88
C PRO A 160 -1.49 21.43 -0.80
N PRO A 161 -1.14 21.57 0.49
CA PRO A 161 -2.11 21.40 1.56
C PRO A 161 -3.25 22.39 1.36
N ASP A 162 -4.46 21.94 1.69
CA ASP A 162 -5.67 22.75 1.63
C ASP A 162 -5.46 24.05 2.42
N THR A 163 -5.43 25.19 1.72
CA THR A 163 -5.28 26.53 2.34
C THR A 163 -6.59 27.04 2.92
N ALA A 164 -7.70 26.31 2.74
CA ALA A 164 -9.02 26.65 3.26
C ALA A 164 -9.18 26.17 4.72
N SER A 165 -8.37 26.69 5.62
CA SER A 165 -8.55 26.66 7.09
C SER A 165 -7.56 27.64 7.74
N ALA A 166 -7.71 28.93 7.44
CA ALA A 166 -7.10 30.03 8.17
C ALA A 166 -8.20 31.03 8.57
#